data_AF-A0A0K8R3Z0-F1
#
_entry.id   AF-A0A0K8R3Z0-F1
#
_cell.length_a   1.000
_cell.length_b   1.000
_cell.length_c   1.000
_cell.angle_alpha   90.00
_cell.angle_beta   90.00
_cell.angle_gamma   90.00
#
_symmetry.space_group_name_H-M   'P 1'
#
loop_
_entity.id
_entity.type
_entity.pdbx_description
1 polymer ?
#
loop_
_entity_poly.entity_id
_entity_poly.type
_entity_poly.pdbx_seq_one_letter_code
_entity_poly.pdbx_strand_id
1 'polypeptide(L)'
;LAELENIDDDLDKHQVPFVKIDDDSVAKDFGILDELPALVYFEDKIPNVYEGNLKNEEEVLKWILHQKAEDTIEEVTEEILEMLFRTKEYVLVFFAPDNCKECPKILAELEHIDDESDDHGI
;
A
#
# COMPACT_ATOMS: atom_id res chain seq x y z
N LEU A 1 18.85 -7.37 -5.03
CA LEU A 1 17.62 -7.94 -4.47
C LEU A 1 17.87 -9.14 -3.54
N ALA A 2 19.11 -9.48 -3.15
CA ALA A 2 19.35 -10.53 -2.15
C ALA A 2 18.67 -10.22 -0.80
N GLU A 3 18.62 -8.94 -0.43
CA GLU A 3 17.95 -8.47 0.80
C GLU A 3 16.44 -8.82 0.84
N LEU A 4 15.74 -8.83 -0.30
CA LEU A 4 14.30 -9.16 -0.33
C LEU A 4 14.03 -10.67 -0.21
N GLU A 5 15.02 -11.52 -0.50
CA GLU A 5 14.90 -12.96 -0.28
C GLU A 5 15.00 -13.30 1.22
N ASN A 6 15.67 -12.46 2.02
CA ASN A 6 15.75 -12.66 3.48
C ASN A 6 14.39 -12.44 4.15
N ILE A 7 13.61 -11.46 3.69
CA ILE A 7 12.30 -11.14 4.29
C ILE A 7 11.21 -12.13 3.84
N ASP A 8 11.37 -12.83 2.72
CA ASP A 8 10.40 -13.81 2.19
C ASP A 8 10.10 -14.93 3.22
N ASP A 9 11.14 -15.53 3.79
CA ASP A 9 11.03 -16.56 4.84
C ASP A 9 10.29 -16.05 6.10
N ASP A 10 10.39 -14.75 6.40
CA ASP A 10 9.68 -14.13 7.52
C ASP A 10 8.21 -13.87 7.16
N LEU A 11 7.94 -13.33 5.97
CA LEU A 11 6.58 -13.09 5.47
C LEU A 11 5.74 -14.36 5.37
N ASP A 12 6.36 -15.50 5.04
CA ASP A 12 5.72 -16.81 5.03
C ASP A 12 5.13 -17.18 6.41
N LYS A 13 5.82 -16.84 7.51
CA LYS A 13 5.31 -17.06 8.88
C LYS A 13 4.08 -16.20 9.18
N HIS A 14 3.97 -15.06 8.50
CA HIS A 14 2.85 -14.14 8.57
C HIS A 14 1.79 -14.39 7.49
N GLN A 15 1.92 -15.47 6.70
CA GLN A 15 0.98 -15.83 5.64
C GLN A 15 0.78 -14.70 4.63
N VAL A 16 1.86 -14.00 4.28
CA VAL A 16 1.88 -12.98 3.22
C VAL A 16 2.66 -13.56 2.05
N PRO A 17 1.99 -14.01 0.96
CA PRO A 17 2.69 -14.53 -0.21
C PRO A 17 3.49 -13.41 -0.89
N PHE A 18 4.81 -13.60 -1.03
CA PHE A 18 5.64 -12.68 -1.78
C PHE A 18 5.82 -13.22 -3.21
N VAL A 19 5.48 -12.40 -4.22
CA VAL A 19 5.61 -12.77 -5.63
C VAL A 19 6.38 -11.70 -6.39
N LYS A 20 6.99 -12.09 -7.51
CA LYS A 20 7.63 -11.18 -8.46
C LYS A 20 6.96 -11.26 -9.82
N ILE A 21 6.88 -10.12 -10.49
CA ILE A 21 6.38 -9.99 -11.85
C ILE A 21 7.37 -9.16 -12.67
N ASP A 22 7.48 -9.48 -13.96
CA ASP A 22 8.33 -8.80 -14.94
C ASP A 22 7.46 -8.53 -16.18
N ASP A 23 6.43 -7.71 -15.99
CA ASP A 23 5.50 -7.28 -17.03
C ASP A 23 5.26 -5.77 -16.94
N ASP A 24 5.97 -5.03 -17.80
CA ASP A 24 5.87 -3.57 -17.90
C ASP A 24 4.44 -3.09 -18.17
N SER A 25 3.61 -3.91 -18.81
CA SER A 25 2.21 -3.55 -19.09
C SER A 25 1.41 -3.49 -17.79
N VAL A 26 1.66 -4.43 -16.87
CA VAL A 26 1.02 -4.45 -15.56
C VAL A 26 1.53 -3.29 -14.70
N ALA A 27 2.83 -3.03 -14.70
CA ALA A 27 3.40 -1.88 -13.99
C ALA A 27 2.77 -0.55 -14.47
N LYS A 28 2.54 -0.43 -15.78
CA LYS A 28 1.86 0.72 -16.37
C LYS A 28 0.39 0.82 -15.94
N ASP A 29 -0.34 -0.29 -15.92
CA ASP A 29 -1.76 -0.30 -15.54
C ASP A 29 -1.98 0.10 -14.06
N PHE A 30 -0.95 -0.06 -13.21
CA PHE A 30 -0.94 0.42 -11.81
C PHE A 30 -0.26 1.79 -11.64
N GLY A 31 0.22 2.43 -12.71
CA GLY A 31 0.86 3.75 -12.63
C GLY A 31 2.30 3.76 -12.13
N ILE A 32 2.94 2.59 -11.94
CA ILE A 32 4.25 2.45 -11.29
C ILE A 32 5.41 2.21 -12.26
N LEU A 33 5.19 2.39 -13.57
CA LEU A 33 6.18 2.08 -14.60
C LEU A 33 7.47 2.91 -14.44
N ASP A 34 7.34 4.18 -14.05
CA ASP A 34 8.47 5.10 -13.89
C ASP A 34 9.19 4.94 -12.54
N GLU A 35 8.66 4.10 -11.65
CA GLU A 35 9.14 3.88 -10.27
C GLU A 35 9.83 2.52 -10.09
N LEU A 36 9.99 1.75 -11.16
CA LEU A 36 10.62 0.43 -11.10
C LEU A 36 12.11 0.50 -10.65
N PRO A 37 12.58 -0.42 -9.79
CA PRO A 37 11.81 -1.49 -9.16
C PRO A 37 10.89 -0.94 -8.05
N ALA A 38 9.66 -1.44 -8.01
CA ALA A 38 8.63 -1.06 -7.02
C ALA A 38 8.16 -2.28 -6.23
N LEU A 39 7.67 -2.05 -5.01
CA LEU A 39 7.02 -3.05 -4.17
C LEU A 39 5.57 -2.61 -3.93
N VAL A 40 4.64 -3.55 -4.13
CA VAL A 40 3.21 -3.30 -3.96
C VAL A 40 2.64 -4.34 -3.01
N TYR A 41 2.02 -3.88 -1.93
CA TYR A 41 1.22 -4.70 -1.03
C TYR A 41 -0.23 -4.69 -1.51
N PHE A 42 -0.93 -5.81 -1.42
CA PHE A 42 -2.34 -5.88 -1.80
C PHE A 42 -3.19 -6.29 -0.60
N GLU A 43 -4.07 -5.40 -0.18
CA GLU A 43 -5.04 -5.59 0.90
C GLU A 43 -6.43 -5.61 0.30
N ASP A 44 -7.20 -6.70 0.46
CA ASP A 44 -8.52 -6.85 -0.15
C ASP A 44 -8.60 -6.49 -1.66
N LYS A 45 -7.48 -6.74 -2.37
CA LYS A 45 -7.23 -6.46 -3.80
C LYS A 45 -7.00 -4.98 -4.12
N ILE A 46 -6.91 -4.13 -3.12
CA ILE A 46 -6.48 -2.74 -3.23
C ILE A 46 -4.95 -2.70 -3.14
N PRO A 47 -4.26 -2.18 -4.18
CA PRO A 47 -2.81 -2.03 -4.18
C PRO A 47 -2.35 -0.83 -3.37
N ASN A 48 -1.34 -1.03 -2.54
CA ASN A 48 -0.58 -0.06 -1.76
C ASN A 48 0.88 -0.06 -2.21
N VAL A 49 1.38 1.09 -2.68
CA VAL A 49 2.75 1.20 -3.19
C VAL A 49 3.69 1.59 -2.04
N TYR A 50 4.84 0.92 -1.95
CA TYR A 50 5.86 1.28 -0.96
C TYR A 50 6.76 2.42 -1.49
N GLU A 51 6.60 3.61 -0.91
CA GLU A 51 7.38 4.82 -1.23
C GLU A 51 8.78 4.88 -0.59
N GLY A 52 9.12 3.89 0.24
CA GLY A 52 10.37 3.87 0.98
C GLY A 52 11.57 3.29 0.22
N ASN A 53 12.70 3.12 0.93
CA ASN A 53 13.92 2.59 0.32
C ASN A 53 13.94 1.06 0.34
N LEU A 54 13.72 0.43 -0.82
CA LEU A 54 13.74 -1.03 -1.02
C LEU A 54 15.06 -1.74 -0.64
N LYS A 55 16.15 -1.00 -0.43
CA LYS A 55 17.42 -1.57 0.06
C LYS A 55 17.46 -1.75 1.58
N ASN A 56 16.49 -1.20 2.30
CA ASN A 56 16.38 -1.34 3.74
C ASN A 56 15.36 -2.44 4.08
N GLU A 57 15.83 -3.68 4.17
CA GLU A 57 14.99 -4.87 4.43
C GLU A 57 14.17 -4.75 5.72
N GLU A 58 14.73 -4.14 6.78
CA GLU A 58 14.06 -3.99 8.07
C GLU A 58 12.85 -3.06 7.96
N GLU A 59 13.00 -1.92 7.26
CA GLU A 59 11.89 -0.98 7.05
C GLU A 59 10.83 -1.54 6.11
N VAL A 60 11.23 -2.30 5.08
CA VAL A 60 10.29 -2.99 4.19
C VAL A 60 9.47 -4.03 4.97
N LEU A 61 10.12 -4.90 5.73
CA LEU A 61 9.43 -5.92 6.54
C LEU A 61 8.49 -5.26 7.55
N LYS A 62 8.96 -4.22 8.25
CA LYS A 62 8.14 -3.49 9.22
C LYS A 62 6.91 -2.86 8.55
N TRP A 63 7.06 -2.28 7.36
CA TRP A 63 5.95 -1.72 6.61
C TRP A 63 4.93 -2.81 6.24
N ILE A 64 5.36 -3.95 5.67
CA ILE A 64 4.43 -5.05 5.32
C ILE A 64 3.70 -5.59 6.55
N LEU A 65 4.40 -5.76 7.66
CA LEU A 65 3.78 -6.24 8.90
C LEU A 65 2.83 -5.22 9.53
N HIS A 66 3.10 -3.94 9.36
CA HIS A 66 2.20 -2.87 9.78
C HIS A 66 0.92 -2.89 8.95
N GLN A 67 1.04 -2.91 7.61
CA GLN A 67 -0.11 -3.02 6.69
C GLN A 67 -0.96 -4.26 6.99
N LYS A 68 -0.33 -5.39 7.30
CA LYS A 68 -1.09 -6.61 7.66
C LYS A 68 -1.85 -6.48 8.99
N ALA A 69 -1.28 -5.74 9.95
CA ALA A 69 -1.72 -5.75 11.34
C ALA A 69 -2.72 -4.63 11.65
N GLU A 70 -2.58 -3.51 10.97
CA GLU A 70 -3.40 -2.31 11.11
C GLU A 70 -4.12 -2.13 9.77
N ASP A 71 -5.44 -1.96 9.80
CA ASP A 71 -6.16 -1.42 8.65
C ASP A 71 -5.64 0.01 8.48
N THR A 72 -5.02 0.31 7.34
CA THR A 72 -4.47 1.65 7.11
C THR A 72 -4.99 2.22 5.81
N ILE A 73 -5.42 3.48 5.84
CA ILE A 73 -5.84 4.20 4.64
C ILE A 73 -4.79 4.07 3.53
N GLU A 74 -5.23 3.60 2.38
CA GLU A 74 -4.34 3.25 1.27
C GLU A 74 -3.76 4.46 0.55
N GLU A 75 -2.45 4.39 0.26
CA GLU A 75 -1.76 5.35 -0.60
C GLU A 75 -1.72 4.81 -2.04
N VAL A 76 -2.40 5.52 -2.94
CA VAL A 76 -2.70 5.03 -4.30
C VAL A 76 -2.23 5.99 -5.40
N THR A 77 -1.81 5.43 -6.53
CA THR A 77 -1.54 6.18 -7.77
C THR A 77 -2.84 6.66 -8.43
N GLU A 78 -2.73 7.54 -9.43
CA GLU A 78 -3.88 7.99 -10.22
C GLU A 78 -4.58 6.81 -10.90
N GLU A 79 -3.83 5.88 -11.48
CA GLU A 79 -4.35 4.68 -12.14
C GLU A 79 -5.08 3.75 -11.17
N ILE A 80 -4.56 3.59 -9.94
CA ILE A 80 -5.21 2.81 -8.90
C ILE A 80 -6.51 3.50 -8.44
N LEU A 81 -6.49 4.82 -8.28
CA LEU A 81 -7.68 5.59 -7.92
C LEU A 81 -8.78 5.45 -9.00
N GLU A 82 -8.41 5.50 -10.29
CA GLU A 82 -9.35 5.23 -11.38
C GLU A 82 -9.94 3.82 -11.31
N MET A 83 -9.14 2.82 -10.92
CA MET A 83 -9.61 1.45 -10.72
C MET A 83 -10.62 1.37 -9.55
N LEU A 84 -10.38 2.08 -8.45
CA LEU A 84 -11.29 2.13 -7.30
C LEU A 84 -12.64 2.74 -7.69
N PHE A 85 -12.65 3.84 -8.45
CA PHE A 85 -13.89 4.45 -8.94
C PHE A 85 -14.74 3.55 -9.84
N ARG A 86 -14.13 2.55 -10.50
CA ARG A 86 -14.86 1.59 -11.34
C ARG A 86 -15.45 0.43 -10.53
N THR A 87 -14.93 0.18 -9.34
CA THR A 87 -15.22 -1.04 -8.57
C THR A 87 -16.01 -0.76 -7.29
N LYS A 88 -15.88 0.44 -6.72
CA LYS A 88 -16.54 0.86 -5.49
C LYS A 88 -17.65 1.88 -5.80
N GLU A 89 -18.76 1.83 -5.05
CA GLU A 89 -19.89 2.76 -5.23
C GLU A 89 -19.58 4.15 -4.63
N TYR A 90 -18.86 4.16 -3.50
CA TYR A 90 -18.42 5.35 -2.79
C TYR A 90 -16.91 5.22 -2.52
N VAL A 91 -16.17 6.31 -2.67
CA VAL A 91 -14.73 6.39 -2.37
C VAL A 91 -14.48 7.75 -1.74
N LEU A 92 -13.87 7.78 -0.56
CA LEU A 92 -13.33 8.98 0.05
C LEU A 92 -11.86 9.10 -0.34
N VAL A 93 -11.43 10.30 -0.75
CA VAL A 93 -10.04 10.52 -1.19
C VAL A 93 -9.47 11.72 -0.46
N PHE A 94 -8.33 11.51 0.18
CA PHE A 94 -7.56 12.56 0.83
C PHE A 94 -6.36 12.98 -0.04
N PHE A 95 -6.41 14.19 -0.58
CA PHE A 95 -5.29 14.75 -1.35
C PHE A 95 -4.38 15.57 -0.44
N ALA A 96 -3.10 15.17 -0.35
CA ALA A 96 -2.08 15.85 0.45
C ALA A 96 -0.87 16.26 -0.41
N PRO A 97 -0.29 17.46 -0.20
CA PRO A 97 1.00 17.80 -0.79
C PRO A 97 2.16 17.15 -0.01
N ASP A 98 3.25 16.80 -0.68
CA ASP A 98 4.41 16.09 -0.11
C ASP A 98 4.98 16.74 1.18
N ASN A 99 4.87 18.06 1.30
CA ASN A 99 5.40 18.83 2.43
C ASN A 99 4.31 19.33 3.38
N CYS A 100 3.26 18.53 3.57
CA CYS A 100 2.15 18.85 4.47
C CYS A 100 2.47 18.54 5.95
N LYS A 101 2.65 19.57 6.77
CA LYS A 101 2.96 19.40 8.21
C LYS A 101 1.79 18.89 9.04
N GLU A 102 0.57 19.16 8.61
CA GLU A 102 -0.64 18.80 9.36
C GLU A 102 -1.23 17.47 8.88
N CYS A 103 -0.88 17.00 7.68
CA CYS A 103 -1.43 15.79 7.09
C CYS A 103 -1.20 14.54 7.94
N PRO A 104 -0.04 14.31 8.60
CA PRO A 104 0.11 13.16 9.49
C PRO A 104 -0.89 13.14 10.64
N LYS A 105 -1.30 14.32 11.14
CA LYS A 105 -2.33 14.40 12.19
C LYS A 105 -3.72 14.18 11.61
N ILE A 106 -3.99 14.73 10.44
CA ILE A 106 -5.29 14.54 9.77
C ILE A 106 -5.48 13.07 9.41
N LEU A 107 -4.47 12.43 8.83
CA LEU A 107 -4.46 11.00 8.51
C LEU A 107 -4.72 10.15 9.76
N ALA A 108 -4.05 10.43 10.88
CA ALA A 108 -4.29 9.68 12.12
C ALA A 108 -5.74 9.80 12.64
N GLU A 109 -6.41 10.94 12.43
CA GLU A 109 -7.82 11.09 12.80
C GLU A 109 -8.76 10.45 11.77
N LEU A 110 -8.37 10.43 10.49
CA LEU A 110 -9.11 9.74 9.43
C LEU A 110 -9.04 8.22 9.60
N GLU A 111 -7.88 7.69 9.99
CA GLU A 111 -7.66 6.26 10.29
C GLU A 111 -8.64 5.77 11.35
N HIS A 112 -8.81 6.54 12.41
CA HIS A 112 -9.77 6.22 13.46
C HIS A 112 -11.23 6.19 12.96
N ILE A 113 -11.55 6.94 11.90
CA ILE A 113 -12.88 6.91 11.27
C ILE A 113 -13.01 5.70 10.35
N ASP A 114 -11.94 5.32 9.66
CA ASP A 114 -11.86 4.16 8.78
C ASP A 114 -12.07 2.87 9.56
N ASP A 115 -11.25 2.65 10.59
CA ASP A 115 -11.36 1.55 11.56
C ASP A 115 -12.78 1.43 12.14
N GLU A 116 -13.36 2.58 12.56
CA GLU A 116 -14.72 2.60 13.08
C GLU A 116 -15.75 2.23 12.00
N SER A 117 -15.55 2.58 10.74
CA SER A 117 -16.49 2.27 9.65
C SER A 117 -16.51 0.78 9.33
N ASP A 118 -15.33 0.15 9.28
CA ASP A 118 -15.20 -1.29 9.03
C ASP A 118 -15.79 -2.14 10.15
N ASP A 119 -15.60 -1.73 11.41
CA ASP A 119 -16.24 -2.36 12.57
C ASP A 119 -17.78 -2.36 12.48
N HIS A 120 -18.35 -1.37 11.80
CA HIS A 120 -19.79 -1.24 11.58
C HIS A 120 -20.25 -1.86 10.24
N GLY A 121 -19.32 -2.35 9.42
CA GLY A 121 -19.56 -3.01 8.15
C GLY A 121 -20.14 -2.09 7.08
N ILE A 122 -19.70 -0.82 7.06
CA ILE A 122 -20.20 0.23 6.15
C ILE A 122 -19.10 0.64 5.19
#